data_AF-A0A562PYP3-F1
#
_entry.id   AF-A0A562PYP3-F1
#
_cell.length_a   1.000
_cell.length_b   1.000
_cell.length_c   1.000
_cell.angle_alpha   90.00
_cell.angle_beta   90.00
_cell.angle_gamma   90.00
#
_symmetry.space_group_name_H-M   'P 1'
#
loop_
_entity.id
_entity.type
_entity.pdbx_description
1 polymer ?
#
loop_
_entity_poly.entity_id
_entity_poly.type
_entity_poly.pdbx_seq_one_letter_code
_entity_poly.pdbx_strand_id
1 'polypeptide(L)'
;MKNILFLGIFFLLYGCVSNTKKTNPNDFLTKTEQNNFKYSIVRYYDDVAPKATHETKFDTVFNSYYKKKSEASDLLFYYFDTINKKAYFAITKIAPSLKLKKVATLGSVSYNEDGTIKTYEEKCRTWKMLVPELKEKTTMLFEKYINGEDLSPFYTKNSNGQFIIEFPDDVTKYDLTQRKWVTIQQN
;
A
#
# COMPACT_ATOMS: atom_id res chain seq x y z
N MET A 1 -40.90 -14.58 -52.52
CA MET A 1 -39.53 -14.24 -52.97
C MET A 1 -38.96 -13.19 -52.03
N LYS A 2 -37.71 -13.40 -51.60
CA LYS A 2 -36.90 -12.59 -50.68
C LYS A 2 -37.03 -11.09 -50.91
N ASN A 3 -37.17 -10.31 -49.83
CA ASN A 3 -36.66 -8.93 -49.77
C ASN A 3 -36.04 -8.67 -48.38
N ILE A 4 -34.74 -8.96 -48.34
CA ILE A 4 -33.64 -8.24 -47.69
C ILE A 4 -33.89 -7.72 -46.26
N LEU A 5 -33.55 -8.59 -45.32
CA LEU A 5 -33.09 -8.25 -43.97
C LEU A 5 -31.62 -7.79 -44.09
N PHE A 6 -31.34 -6.49 -43.93
CA PHE A 6 -29.97 -6.00 -43.73
C PHE A 6 -29.99 -4.78 -42.80
N LEU A 7 -30.25 -5.04 -41.51
CA LEU A 7 -29.93 -4.09 -40.43
C LEU A 7 -28.68 -4.63 -39.72
N GLY A 8 -27.54 -4.45 -40.39
CA GLY A 8 -26.23 -4.89 -39.93
C GLY A 8 -25.76 -4.06 -38.74
N ILE A 9 -25.83 -4.70 -37.57
CA ILE A 9 -24.93 -4.57 -36.40
C ILE A 9 -23.69 -3.70 -36.69
N PHE A 10 -23.71 -2.46 -36.18
CA PHE A 10 -22.55 -1.56 -36.18
C PHE A 10 -22.38 -0.88 -34.82
N PHE A 11 -22.52 -1.64 -33.73
CA PHE A 11 -22.39 -1.11 -32.37
C PHE A 11 -21.75 -2.11 -31.40
N LEU A 12 -20.54 -2.62 -31.66
CA LEU A 12 -19.79 -3.39 -30.63
C LEU A 12 -18.28 -3.18 -30.70
N LEU A 13 -17.81 -1.94 -30.96
CA LEU A 13 -16.41 -1.58 -30.77
C LEU A 13 -16.25 -0.36 -29.87
N TYR A 14 -16.97 -0.33 -28.73
CA TYR A 14 -16.44 0.36 -27.56
C TYR A 14 -15.42 -0.56 -26.90
N GLY A 15 -14.23 -0.61 -27.49
CA GLY A 15 -13.06 -1.12 -26.79
C GLY A 15 -12.91 -0.30 -25.52
N CYS A 16 -13.09 -0.93 -24.37
CA CYS A 16 -12.85 -0.32 -23.08
C CYS A 16 -11.35 0.02 -23.04
N VAL A 17 -11.00 1.28 -23.31
CA VAL A 17 -9.67 1.80 -23.00
C VAL A 17 -9.56 1.66 -21.49
N SER A 18 -8.83 0.65 -21.02
CA SER A 18 -8.53 0.51 -19.60
C SER A 18 -7.74 1.75 -19.22
N ASN A 19 -8.40 2.72 -18.60
CA ASN A 19 -7.76 3.88 -18.02
C ASN A 19 -6.93 3.40 -16.84
N THR A 20 -5.70 2.95 -17.12
CA THR A 20 -4.75 2.58 -16.07
C THR A 20 -4.50 3.82 -15.22
N LYS A 21 -4.88 3.74 -13.94
CA LYS A 21 -4.66 4.83 -12.99
C LYS A 21 -3.17 5.13 -12.91
N LYS A 22 -2.80 6.41 -12.92
CA LYS A 22 -1.43 6.83 -12.64
C LYS A 22 -1.09 6.45 -11.20
N THR A 23 0.04 5.77 -11.00
CA THR A 23 0.48 5.29 -9.68
C THR A 23 1.92 5.68 -9.34
N ASN A 24 2.63 6.33 -10.28
CA ASN A 24 3.97 6.83 -9.99
C ASN A 24 3.85 8.02 -9.03
N PRO A 25 4.57 8.04 -7.89
CA PRO A 25 4.51 9.16 -6.96
C PRO A 25 4.82 10.52 -7.57
N ASN A 26 5.68 10.57 -8.60
CA ASN A 26 6.01 11.81 -9.30
C ASN A 26 4.83 12.41 -10.10
N ASP A 27 3.78 11.62 -10.36
CA ASP A 27 2.56 12.13 -11.02
C ASP A 27 1.69 12.96 -10.07
N PHE A 28 1.93 12.88 -8.75
CA PHE A 28 1.10 13.51 -7.72
C PHE A 28 1.88 14.41 -6.77
N LEU A 29 3.14 14.06 -6.48
CA LEU A 29 3.92 14.66 -5.40
C LEU A 29 5.32 15.03 -5.91
N THR A 30 5.76 16.23 -5.59
CA THR A 30 7.17 16.64 -5.67
C THR A 30 8.03 15.81 -4.72
N LYS A 31 9.35 15.85 -4.88
CA LYS A 31 10.26 15.09 -4.01
C LYS A 31 10.14 15.50 -2.53
N THR A 32 9.95 16.80 -2.26
CA THR A 32 9.72 17.33 -0.93
C THR A 32 8.42 16.79 -0.34
N GLU A 33 7.33 16.79 -1.11
CA GLU A 33 6.05 16.26 -0.66
C GLU A 33 6.10 14.75 -0.43
N GLN A 34 6.80 13.99 -1.27
CA GLN A 34 7.03 12.56 -1.03
C GLN A 34 7.79 12.32 0.28
N ASN A 35 8.82 13.12 0.57
CA ASN A 35 9.56 13.01 1.83
C ASN A 35 8.68 13.35 3.04
N ASN A 36 7.89 14.43 2.94
CA ASN A 36 6.93 14.81 3.97
C ASN A 36 5.87 13.73 4.19
N PHE A 37 5.37 13.13 3.11
CA PHE A 37 4.44 12.01 3.16
C PHE A 37 5.04 10.81 3.88
N LYS A 38 6.23 10.36 3.47
CA LYS A 38 6.93 9.24 4.13
C LYS A 38 7.13 9.51 5.63
N TYR A 39 7.57 10.72 5.99
CA TYR A 39 7.79 11.10 7.38
C TYR A 39 6.50 11.17 8.21
N SER A 40 5.37 11.58 7.61
CA SER A 40 4.09 11.63 8.32
C SER A 40 3.55 10.24 8.67
N ILE A 41 3.87 9.21 7.88
CA ILE A 41 3.37 7.84 8.10
C ILE A 41 4.39 6.85 8.69
N VAL A 42 5.69 7.19 8.79
CA VAL A 42 6.76 6.25 9.23
C VAL A 42 6.56 5.63 10.60
N ARG A 43 5.93 6.36 11.53
CA ARG A 43 5.64 5.88 12.88
C ARG A 43 4.56 4.78 12.90
N TYR A 44 3.86 4.58 11.79
CA TYR A 44 2.83 3.55 11.69
C TYR A 44 3.38 2.25 11.09
N TYR A 45 4.14 2.33 9.99
CA TYR A 45 4.60 1.13 9.26
C TYR A 45 5.98 0.61 9.67
N ASP A 46 6.84 1.44 10.27
CA ASP A 46 8.20 1.02 10.66
C ASP A 46 8.24 0.56 12.13
N ASP A 47 9.40 0.04 12.54
CA ASP A 47 9.62 -0.38 13.93
C ASP A 47 9.45 0.81 14.88
N VAL A 48 8.88 0.50 16.05
CA VAL A 48 8.87 1.42 17.17
C VAL A 48 10.32 1.73 17.56
N ALA A 49 10.63 3.02 17.72
CA ALA A 49 11.95 3.49 18.12
C ALA A 49 12.42 2.77 19.41
N PRO A 50 13.73 2.52 19.57
CA PRO A 50 14.25 1.96 20.82
C PRO A 50 13.77 2.76 22.03
N LYS A 51 13.23 2.07 23.04
CA LYS A 51 12.64 2.64 24.27
C LYS A 51 11.31 3.38 24.10
N ALA A 52 10.77 3.49 22.89
CA ALA A 52 9.41 3.96 22.68
C ALA A 52 8.41 2.80 22.87
N THR A 53 7.15 3.16 23.08
CA THR A 53 5.99 2.26 23.03
C THR A 53 5.06 2.70 21.89
N HIS A 54 3.95 1.99 21.68
CA HIS A 54 2.97 2.41 20.68
C HIS A 54 2.28 3.74 21.04
N GLU A 55 2.26 4.08 22.32
CA GLU A 55 1.71 5.31 22.89
C GLU A 55 2.70 6.47 22.78
N THR A 56 4.00 6.22 23.04
CA THR A 56 5.05 7.27 23.06
C THR A 56 5.79 7.45 21.73
N LYS A 57 5.54 6.62 20.71
CA LYS A 57 6.23 6.70 19.41
C LYS A 57 6.07 8.04 18.68
N PHE A 58 5.10 8.86 19.07
CA PHE A 58 4.87 10.19 18.51
C PHE A 58 5.62 11.30 19.23
N ASP A 59 6.27 11.01 20.36
CA ASP A 59 7.03 12.00 21.11
C ASP A 59 8.22 12.53 20.30
N THR A 60 8.47 13.83 20.44
CA THR A 60 9.47 14.55 19.63
C THR A 60 10.89 14.06 19.87
N VAL A 61 11.17 13.44 21.02
CA VAL A 61 12.46 12.82 21.34
C VAL A 61 12.86 11.75 20.32
N PHE A 62 11.90 11.11 19.65
CA PHE A 62 12.15 10.07 18.65
C PHE A 62 12.20 10.60 17.21
N ASN A 63 12.08 11.91 16.98
CA ASN A 63 12.03 12.49 15.64
C ASN A 63 13.24 12.14 14.78
N SER A 64 14.45 12.17 15.35
CA SER A 64 15.69 11.84 14.63
C SER A 64 15.68 10.39 14.13
N TYR A 65 15.20 9.45 14.94
CA TYR A 65 15.07 8.04 14.57
C TYR A 65 14.11 7.88 13.38
N TYR A 66 12.91 8.44 13.48
CA TYR A 66 11.89 8.31 12.45
C TYR A 66 12.23 9.05 11.16
N LYS A 67 12.95 10.18 11.25
CA LYS A 67 13.47 10.87 10.06
C LYS A 67 14.39 9.95 9.27
N LYS A 68 15.37 9.32 9.92
CA LYS A 68 16.29 8.36 9.28
C LYS A 68 15.54 7.17 8.65
N LYS A 69 14.53 6.62 9.34
CA LYS A 69 13.68 5.55 8.80
C LYS A 69 12.94 5.99 7.54
N SER A 70 12.31 7.16 7.57
CA SER A 70 11.56 7.70 6.42
C SER A 70 12.46 7.99 5.21
N GLU A 71 13.70 8.41 5.44
CA GLU A 71 14.71 8.65 4.38
C GLU A 71 15.15 7.34 3.71
N ALA A 72 15.29 6.25 4.49
CA ALA A 72 15.65 4.93 3.98
C ALA A 72 14.52 4.17 3.26
N SER A 73 13.28 4.62 3.43
CA SER A 73 12.11 4.06 2.76
C SER A 73 11.89 4.62 1.36
N ASP A 74 11.44 3.75 0.44
CA ASP A 74 10.96 4.16 -0.88
C ASP A 74 9.43 4.17 -0.90
N LEU A 75 8.84 5.27 -1.36
CA LEU A 75 7.45 5.30 -1.80
C LEU A 75 7.43 4.74 -3.22
N LEU A 76 7.02 3.48 -3.39
CA LEU A 76 7.02 2.82 -4.69
C LEU A 76 5.86 3.30 -5.54
N PHE A 77 4.67 3.39 -4.93
CA PHE A 77 3.45 3.78 -5.60
C PHE A 77 2.63 4.71 -4.72
N TYR A 78 1.91 5.61 -5.37
CA TYR A 78 1.01 6.55 -4.75
C TYR A 78 -0.15 6.85 -5.69
N TYR A 79 -1.36 6.92 -5.14
CA TYR A 79 -2.55 7.33 -5.86
C TYR A 79 -3.44 8.16 -4.93
N PHE A 80 -3.84 9.34 -5.36
CA PHE A 80 -4.78 10.17 -4.60
C PHE A 80 -6.17 10.12 -5.22
N ASP A 81 -7.12 9.55 -4.49
CA ASP A 81 -8.54 9.60 -4.84
C ASP A 81 -9.10 10.97 -4.44
N THR A 82 -9.32 11.82 -5.44
CA THR A 82 -9.81 13.19 -5.25
C THR A 82 -11.26 13.26 -4.81
N ILE A 83 -12.06 12.21 -5.09
CA ILE A 83 -13.49 12.11 -4.74
C ILE A 83 -13.60 11.78 -3.25
N ASN A 84 -12.92 10.73 -2.80
CA ASN A 84 -12.97 10.27 -1.42
C ASN A 84 -11.93 10.92 -0.50
N LYS A 85 -11.09 11.83 -1.04
CA LYS A 85 -9.98 12.50 -0.33
C LYS A 85 -9.08 11.52 0.41
N LYS A 86 -8.73 10.42 -0.28
CA LYS A 86 -8.00 9.29 0.27
C LYS A 86 -6.74 9.03 -0.54
N ALA A 87 -5.60 9.01 0.14
CA ALA A 87 -4.34 8.62 -0.47
C ALA A 87 -4.11 7.11 -0.28
N TYR A 88 -3.76 6.42 -1.35
CA TYR A 88 -3.30 5.05 -1.36
C TYR A 88 -1.80 5.05 -1.60
N PHE A 89 -1.07 4.17 -0.92
CA PHE A 89 0.38 4.09 -1.03
C PHE A 89 0.90 2.65 -1.00
N ALA A 90 2.06 2.46 -1.60
CA ALA A 90 2.92 1.32 -1.36
C ALA A 90 4.30 1.83 -0.93
N ILE A 91 4.72 1.51 0.29
CA ILE A 91 5.96 2.03 0.90
C ILE A 91 6.83 0.88 1.36
N THR A 92 8.16 1.04 1.22
CA THR A 92 9.11 -0.02 1.57
C THR A 92 9.80 0.19 2.89
N LYS A 93 10.23 -0.93 3.47
CA LYS A 93 11.12 -0.98 4.62
C LYS A 93 12.22 -2.01 4.34
N ILE A 94 13.46 -1.66 4.70
CA ILE A 94 14.60 -2.58 4.57
C ILE A 94 14.42 -3.75 5.55
N ALA A 95 14.56 -4.97 5.05
CA ALA A 95 14.46 -6.18 5.84
C ALA A 95 15.86 -6.72 6.20
N PRO A 96 16.08 -7.25 7.42
CA PRO A 96 17.33 -7.92 7.77
C PRO A 96 17.62 -9.11 6.86
N SER A 97 18.73 -9.06 6.12
CA SER A 97 19.12 -10.05 5.12
C SER A 97 20.56 -9.82 4.64
N LEU A 98 21.27 -10.88 4.22
CA LEU A 98 22.61 -10.81 3.62
C LEU A 98 22.63 -10.03 2.30
N LYS A 99 21.56 -10.16 1.50
CA LYS A 99 21.32 -9.35 0.29
C LYS A 99 20.30 -8.26 0.62
N LEU A 100 20.38 -7.12 -0.06
CA LEU A 100 19.37 -6.06 0.07
C LEU A 100 17.98 -6.60 -0.29
N LYS A 101 17.18 -6.83 0.73
CA LYS A 101 15.77 -7.19 0.62
C LYS A 101 14.93 -6.13 1.31
N LYS A 102 13.72 -5.95 0.81
CA LYS A 102 12.74 -5.05 1.40
C LYS A 102 11.41 -5.77 1.54
N VAL A 103 10.58 -5.28 2.43
CA VAL A 103 9.13 -5.54 2.44
C VAL A 103 8.42 -4.30 1.90
N ALA A 104 7.23 -4.48 1.33
CA ALA A 104 6.32 -3.39 1.00
C ALA A 104 5.07 -3.47 1.87
N THR A 105 4.62 -2.32 2.34
CA THR A 105 3.33 -2.12 2.99
C THR A 105 2.43 -1.36 2.03
N LEU A 106 1.29 -1.95 1.70
CA LEU A 106 0.22 -1.27 0.98
C LEU A 106 -0.78 -0.75 2.00
N GLY A 107 -1.20 0.50 1.85
CA GLY A 107 -2.09 1.12 2.81
C GLY A 107 -2.78 2.35 2.28
N SER A 108 -3.56 2.96 3.14
CA SER A 108 -4.24 4.20 2.82
C SER A 108 -4.32 5.16 3.99
N VAL A 109 -4.42 6.44 3.69
CA VAL A 109 -4.50 7.51 4.66
C VAL A 109 -5.51 8.56 4.20
N SER A 110 -6.29 9.07 5.16
CA SER A 110 -7.14 10.25 4.98
C SER A 110 -6.74 11.33 5.97
N TYR A 111 -7.08 12.57 5.66
CA TYR A 111 -6.65 13.74 6.42
C TYR A 111 -7.84 14.52 6.97
N ASN A 112 -7.64 15.17 8.12
CA ASN A 112 -8.52 16.21 8.63
C ASN A 112 -8.29 17.52 7.84
N GLU A 113 -9.16 18.49 8.04
CA GLU A 113 -9.06 19.82 7.39
C GLU A 113 -7.75 20.56 7.77
N ASP A 114 -7.23 20.31 8.97
CA ASP A 114 -5.96 20.84 9.45
C ASP A 114 -4.71 20.13 8.87
N GLY A 115 -4.91 19.14 7.99
CA GLY A 115 -3.84 18.36 7.38
C GLY A 115 -3.27 17.23 8.25
N THR A 116 -3.80 17.02 9.46
CA THR A 116 -3.42 15.88 10.31
C THR A 116 -4.03 14.58 9.81
N ILE A 117 -3.38 13.45 10.11
CA ILE A 117 -3.88 12.13 9.70
C ILE A 117 -5.15 11.77 10.48
N LYS A 118 -6.27 11.70 9.76
CA LYS A 118 -7.57 11.27 10.28
C LYS A 118 -7.65 9.77 10.41
N THR A 119 -7.38 9.04 9.33
CA THR A 119 -7.33 7.57 9.31
C THR A 119 -6.04 7.08 8.69
N TYR A 120 -5.52 5.97 9.20
CA TYR A 120 -4.39 5.25 8.63
C TYR A 120 -4.69 3.75 8.69
N GLU A 121 -4.51 3.07 7.56
CA GLU A 121 -4.79 1.64 7.41
C GLU A 121 -3.66 0.99 6.60
N GLU A 122 -3.19 -0.17 7.07
CA GLU A 122 -2.37 -1.06 6.24
C GLU A 122 -3.25 -2.20 5.73
N LYS A 123 -3.36 -2.30 4.40
CA LYS A 123 -4.14 -3.35 3.74
C LYS A 123 -3.40 -4.67 3.75
N CYS A 124 -2.09 -4.64 3.48
CA CYS A 124 -1.25 -5.81 3.52
C CYS A 124 0.24 -5.46 3.63
N ARG A 125 1.02 -6.41 4.13
CA ARG A 125 2.49 -6.41 4.08
C ARG A 125 2.98 -7.58 3.24
N THR A 126 3.94 -7.33 2.36
CA THR A 126 4.55 -8.38 1.56
C THR A 126 5.61 -9.16 2.34
N TRP A 127 5.93 -10.36 1.87
CA TRP A 127 7.17 -11.02 2.25
C TRP A 127 8.40 -10.21 1.86
N LYS A 128 9.54 -10.49 2.50
CA LYS A 128 10.81 -9.86 2.15
C LYS A 128 11.35 -10.41 0.83
N MET A 129 11.59 -9.53 -0.14
CA MET A 129 12.00 -9.89 -1.50
C MET A 129 13.18 -9.03 -1.97
N LEU A 130 13.86 -9.48 -3.03
CA LEU A 130 14.84 -8.63 -3.72
C LEU A 130 14.10 -7.44 -4.35
N VAL A 131 14.78 -6.30 -4.49
CA VAL A 131 14.13 -5.05 -4.93
C VAL A 131 13.39 -5.18 -6.28
N PRO A 132 13.93 -5.82 -7.34
CA PRO A 132 13.20 -5.96 -8.61
C PRO A 132 11.93 -6.79 -8.46
N GLU A 133 12.03 -7.96 -7.82
CA GLU A 133 10.90 -8.86 -7.56
C GLU A 133 9.83 -8.19 -6.70
N LEU A 134 10.24 -7.47 -5.65
CA LEU A 134 9.34 -6.73 -4.78
C LEU A 134 8.57 -5.70 -5.58
N LYS A 135 9.24 -4.92 -6.44
CA LYS A 135 8.60 -3.88 -7.24
C LYS A 135 7.55 -4.48 -8.17
N GLU A 136 7.89 -5.53 -8.91
CA GLU A 136 6.97 -6.22 -9.83
C GLU A 136 5.70 -6.71 -9.12
N LYS A 137 5.87 -7.49 -8.05
CA LYS A 137 4.73 -8.01 -7.27
C LYS A 137 3.91 -6.90 -6.62
N THR A 138 4.57 -5.85 -6.12
CA THR A 138 3.89 -4.70 -5.51
C THR A 138 3.10 -3.89 -6.53
N THR A 139 3.56 -3.76 -7.79
CA THR A 139 2.79 -3.10 -8.86
C THR A 139 1.42 -3.77 -9.01
N MET A 140 1.42 -5.09 -9.20
CA MET A 140 0.20 -5.88 -9.38
C MET A 140 -0.72 -5.76 -8.16
N LEU A 141 -0.20 -5.90 -6.95
CA LEU A 141 -1.01 -5.75 -5.73
C LEU A 141 -1.59 -4.35 -5.58
N PHE A 142 -0.82 -3.31 -5.91
CA PHE A 142 -1.24 -1.93 -5.73
C PHE A 142 -2.34 -1.56 -6.71
N GLU A 143 -2.23 -1.97 -7.98
CA GLU A 143 -3.27 -1.79 -8.99
C GLU A 143 -4.59 -2.44 -8.56
N LYS A 144 -4.52 -3.69 -8.09
CA LYS A 144 -5.68 -4.40 -7.54
C LYS A 144 -6.29 -3.66 -6.36
N TYR A 145 -5.45 -3.21 -5.43
CA TYR A 145 -5.90 -2.52 -4.23
C TYR A 145 -6.64 -1.22 -4.54
N ILE A 146 -6.10 -0.36 -5.40
CA ILE A 146 -6.74 0.92 -5.76
C ILE A 146 -7.98 0.75 -6.64
N ASN A 147 -8.17 -0.44 -7.23
CA ASN A 147 -9.38 -0.80 -7.97
C ASN A 147 -10.41 -1.53 -7.10
N GLY A 148 -10.12 -1.74 -5.81
CA GLY A 148 -11.02 -2.43 -4.88
C GLY A 148 -11.12 -3.94 -5.13
N GLU A 149 -10.16 -4.52 -5.85
CA GLU A 149 -10.11 -5.95 -6.08
C GLU A 149 -9.68 -6.70 -4.82
N ASP A 150 -10.08 -7.97 -4.72
CA ASP A 150 -9.71 -8.83 -3.60
C ASP A 150 -8.24 -9.25 -3.68
N LEU A 151 -7.51 -9.03 -2.58
CA LEU A 151 -6.11 -9.44 -2.43
C LEU A 151 -5.96 -10.80 -1.74
N SER A 152 -7.05 -11.39 -1.22
CA SER A 152 -7.01 -12.66 -0.51
C SER A 152 -6.36 -13.82 -1.29
N PRO A 153 -6.43 -13.90 -2.64
CA PRO A 153 -5.72 -14.94 -3.38
C PRO A 153 -4.19 -14.90 -3.21
N PHE A 154 -3.63 -13.76 -2.82
CA PHE A 154 -2.19 -13.57 -2.65
C PHE A 154 -1.71 -13.73 -1.20
N TYR A 155 -2.64 -13.96 -0.25
CA TYR A 155 -2.30 -14.22 1.14
C TYR A 155 -1.57 -15.54 1.25
N THR A 156 -0.65 -15.65 2.22
CA THR A 156 0.25 -16.81 2.38
C THR A 156 -0.50 -18.15 2.35
N LYS A 157 -1.66 -18.24 3.01
CA LYS A 157 -2.47 -19.48 3.03
C LYS A 157 -3.09 -19.87 1.69
N ASN A 158 -3.32 -18.90 0.82
CA ASN A 158 -3.99 -19.07 -0.47
C ASN A 158 -3.01 -19.09 -1.65
N SER A 159 -1.74 -18.76 -1.42
CA SER A 159 -0.82 -18.43 -2.49
C SER A 159 -0.16 -19.63 -3.17
N ASN A 160 -0.52 -20.86 -2.79
CA ASN A 160 -0.04 -22.11 -3.41
C ASN A 160 1.50 -22.14 -3.58
N GLY A 161 2.24 -21.65 -2.59
CA GLY A 161 3.72 -21.58 -2.60
C GLY A 161 4.31 -20.30 -3.19
N GLN A 162 3.50 -19.40 -3.75
CA GLN A 162 3.92 -18.07 -4.20
C GLN A 162 3.87 -17.09 -3.03
N PHE A 163 4.93 -16.99 -2.22
CA PHE A 163 4.95 -16.08 -1.08
C PHE A 163 4.99 -14.61 -1.54
N ILE A 164 3.82 -13.96 -1.56
CA ILE A 164 3.67 -12.55 -1.93
C ILE A 164 3.24 -11.72 -0.72
N ILE A 165 2.04 -11.95 -0.18
CA ILE A 165 1.54 -11.25 1.03
C ILE A 165 1.83 -12.10 2.27
N GLU A 166 2.58 -11.51 3.20
CA GLU A 166 2.85 -12.08 4.52
C GLU A 166 1.67 -11.81 5.46
N PHE A 167 1.21 -10.56 5.54
CA PHE A 167 0.08 -10.16 6.38
C PHE A 167 -1.01 -9.44 5.57
N PRO A 168 -2.30 -9.68 5.85
CA PRO A 168 -2.83 -10.50 6.94
C PRO A 168 -2.66 -12.02 6.73
N ASP A 169 -2.75 -12.77 7.82
CA ASP A 169 -2.82 -14.23 7.84
C ASP A 169 -3.87 -14.72 8.87
N ASP A 170 -3.89 -16.02 9.17
CA ASP A 170 -4.88 -16.61 10.08
C ASP A 170 -4.75 -16.17 11.54
N VAL A 171 -3.60 -15.62 11.93
CA VAL A 171 -3.33 -15.17 13.30
C VAL A 171 -2.94 -13.70 13.38
N THR A 172 -2.81 -12.99 12.26
CA THR A 172 -2.32 -11.62 12.20
C THR A 172 -3.25 -10.76 11.37
N LYS A 173 -3.83 -9.73 12.00
CA LYS A 173 -4.71 -8.75 11.33
C LYS A 173 -4.31 -7.33 11.66
N TYR A 174 -4.69 -6.39 10.81
CA TYR A 174 -4.53 -4.97 11.11
C TYR A 174 -5.70 -4.46 11.97
N ASP A 175 -5.39 -3.85 13.10
CA ASP A 175 -6.36 -3.19 13.97
C ASP A 175 -6.47 -1.71 13.61
N LEU A 176 -7.63 -1.27 13.10
CA LEU A 176 -7.86 0.11 12.66
C LEU A 176 -7.90 1.11 13.82
N THR A 177 -8.29 0.66 15.02
CA THR A 177 -8.38 1.51 16.22
C THR A 177 -6.98 1.76 16.77
N GLN A 178 -6.19 0.69 16.90
CA GLN A 178 -4.82 0.75 17.42
C GLN A 178 -3.79 1.12 16.34
N ARG A 179 -4.19 1.12 15.07
CA ARG A 179 -3.35 1.40 13.89
C ARG A 179 -2.06 0.60 13.89
N LYS A 180 -2.18 -0.71 14.12
CA LYS A 180 -1.07 -1.66 14.15
C LYS A 180 -1.52 -3.07 13.80
N TRP A 181 -0.58 -3.91 13.36
CA TRP A 181 -0.80 -5.35 13.26
C TRP A 181 -0.91 -5.95 14.66
N VAL A 182 -1.90 -6.80 14.88
CA VAL A 182 -2.16 -7.51 16.14
C VAL A 182 -2.29 -9.01 15.88
N THR A 183 -1.85 -9.80 16.86
CA THR A 183 -2.07 -11.24 16.85
C THR A 183 -3.46 -11.55 17.40
N ILE A 184 -4.22 -12.36 16.68
CA ILE A 184 -5.51 -12.88 17.12
C ILE A 184 -5.20 -14.03 18.09
N GLN A 185 -5.58 -13.89 19.37
CA GLN A 185 -5.56 -15.04 20.27
C GLN A 185 -6.56 -16.08 19.76
N GLN A 186 -6.07 -17.27 19.43
CA GLN A 186 -6.91 -18.44 19.27
C GLN A 186 -7.24 -18.93 20.68
N ASN A 187 -8.50 -18.77 21.10
CA ASN A 187 -9.01 -19.40 22.32
C ASN A 187 -9.10 -20.92 22.13
#